data_AF-A0A843RNB7-F1
#
_entry.id   AF-A0A843RNB7-F1
#
_cell.length_a   1.000
_cell.length_b   1.000
_cell.length_c   1.000
_cell.angle_alpha   90.00
_cell.angle_beta   90.00
_cell.angle_gamma   90.00
#
_symmetry.space_group_name_H-M   'P 1'
#
loop_
_entity.id
_entity.type
_entity.pdbx_description
1 polymer ?
#
loop_
_entity_poly.entity_id
_entity_poly.type
_entity_poly.pdbx_seq_one_letter_code
_entity_poly.pdbx_strand_id
1 'polypeptide(L)' 'MSVSHETLAKRLWTANELFKTAFVLKRLQLRRAFPGISDEDLTRRLGAWLRERPGAEHGDGVGRVIPWPRR' A
#
# COMPACT_ATOMS: atom_id res chain seq x y z
N MET A 1 -12.14 13.39 -23.32
CA MET A 1 -11.42 12.27 -23.93
C MET A 1 -11.64 11.04 -23.06
N SER A 2 -12.14 9.93 -23.59
CA SER A 2 -12.24 8.68 -22.83
C SER A 2 -10.86 8.03 -22.71
N VAL A 3 -10.53 7.52 -21.53
CA VAL A 3 -9.27 6.80 -21.30
C VAL A 3 -9.41 5.38 -21.86
N SER A 4 -8.44 4.91 -22.65
CA SER A 4 -8.49 3.56 -23.20
C SER A 4 -8.34 2.49 -22.11
N HIS A 5 -8.93 1.30 -22.31
CA HIS A 5 -8.75 0.17 -21.40
C HIS A 5 -7.27 -0.22 -21.23
N GLU A 6 -6.47 -0.12 -22.28
CA GLU A 6 -5.04 -0.35 -22.22
C GLU A 6 -4.34 0.63 -21.26
N THR A 7 -4.75 1.91 -21.29
CA THR A 7 -4.21 2.93 -20.38
C THR A 7 -4.61 2.64 -18.93
N LEU A 8 -5.85 2.21 -18.70
CA LEU A 8 -6.31 1.82 -17.35
C LEU A 8 -5.53 0.59 -16.84
N ALA A 9 -5.32 -0.42 -17.68
CA ALA A 9 -4.54 -1.61 -17.34
C ALA A 9 -3.09 -1.25 -16.98
N LYS A 10 -2.43 -0.40 -17.79
CA LYS A 10 -1.07 0.10 -17.51
C LYS A 10 -0.99 0.83 -16.17
N ARG A 11 -1.98 1.67 -15.85
CA ARG A 11 -2.04 2.39 -14.56
C ARG A 11 -2.19 1.43 -13.38
N LEU A 12 -3.09 0.46 -13.48
CA LEU A 12 -3.29 -0.55 -12.44
C LEU A 12 -2.02 -1.38 -12.22
N TRP A 13 -1.40 -1.84 -13.31
CA TRP A 13 -0.15 -2.58 -13.25
C TRP A 13 0.96 -1.76 -12.58
N THR A 14 1.12 -0.50 -12.98
CA THR A 14 2.10 0.42 -12.39
C THR A 14 1.86 0.60 -10.89
N ALA A 15 0.61 0.83 -10.47
CA ALA A 15 0.27 0.98 -9.06
C ALA A 15 0.60 -0.29 -8.26
N ASN A 16 0.35 -1.47 -8.83
CA ASN A 16 0.67 -2.75 -8.20
C ASN A 16 2.19 -2.97 -8.05
N GLU A 17 2.98 -2.62 -9.06
CA GLU A 17 4.45 -2.71 -8.96
C GLU A 17 5.01 -1.74 -7.91
N LEU A 18 4.52 -0.50 -7.89
CA LEU A 18 4.90 0.47 -6.85
C LEU A 18 4.54 -0.03 -5.45
N PHE A 19 3.38 -0.64 -5.28
CA PHE A 19 2.96 -1.24 -4.01
C PHE A 19 3.91 -2.35 -3.56
N LYS A 20 4.29 -3.27 -4.46
CA LYS A 20 5.26 -4.35 -4.17
C LYS A 20 6.61 -3.77 -3.74
N THR A 21 7.11 -2.75 -4.43
CA THR A 21 8.36 -2.07 -4.06
C THR A 21 8.25 -1.45 -2.67
N ALA A 22 7.17 -0.72 -2.39
CA ALA A 22 6.93 -0.11 -1.09
C ALA A 22 6.89 -1.15 0.04
N PHE A 23 6.32 -2.34 -0.22
CA PHE A 23 6.27 -3.43 0.76
C PHE A 23 7.67 -3.95 1.12
N VAL A 24 8.56 -4.11 0.14
CA VAL A 24 9.97 -4.50 0.39
C VAL A 24 10.69 -3.44 1.20
N LEU A 25 10.53 -2.15 0.83
CA LEU A 25 11.14 -1.04 1.55
C LEU A 25 10.66 -0.96 3.01
N LYS A 26 9.36 -1.16 3.25
CA LYS A 26 8.80 -1.16 4.60
C LYS A 26 9.34 -2.30 5.44
N ARG A 27 9.48 -3.50 4.86
CA ARG A 27 10.10 -4.65 5.54
C ARG A 27 11.55 -4.34 5.96
N LEU A 28 12.33 -3.72 5.08
CA LEU A 28 13.71 -3.30 5.38
C LEU A 28 13.76 -2.22 6.46
N GLN A 29 12.88 -1.22 6.38
CA GLN A 29 12.75 -0.18 7.41
C GLN A 29 12.47 -0.79 8.79
N LEU A 30 11.53 -1.75 8.88
CA LEU A 30 11.17 -2.41 10.12
C LEU A 30 12.35 -3.22 10.71
N ARG A 31 13.11 -3.95 9.87
CA ARG A 31 14.31 -4.65 10.33
C ARG A 31 15.38 -3.71 10.89
N ARG A 32 15.52 -2.53 10.28
CA ARG A 32 16.43 -1.49 10.78
C ARG A 32 15.96 -0.90 12.11
N ALA A 33 14.65 -0.67 12.25
CA ALA A 33 14.05 -0.10 13.46
C ALA A 33 14.06 -1.08 14.64
N PHE A 34 14.01 -2.39 14.37
CA PHE A 34 14.01 -3.45 15.37
C PHE A 34 15.08 -4.51 15.05
N PRO A 35 16.36 -4.25 15.39
CA PRO A 35 17.42 -5.23 15.20
C PRO A 35 17.08 -6.55 15.91
N GLY A 36 17.30 -7.68 15.23
CA GLY A 36 17.02 -9.01 15.79
C GLY A 36 15.54 -9.42 15.82
N ILE A 37 14.64 -8.63 15.24
CA ILE A 37 13.23 -9.03 15.10
C ILE A 37 13.11 -10.36 14.35
N SER A 38 12.27 -11.26 14.87
CA SER A 38 11.94 -12.52 14.19
C SER A 38 11.16 -12.24 12.90
N ASP A 39 11.22 -13.16 11.94
CA ASP A 39 10.47 -13.00 10.69
C ASP A 39 8.94 -13.04 10.90
N GLU A 40 8.47 -13.77 11.91
CA GLU A 40 7.06 -13.82 12.31
C GLU A 40 6.59 -12.48 12.85
N ASP A 41 7.34 -11.87 13.80
CA ASP A 41 7.01 -10.57 14.34
C ASP A 41 7.12 -9.45 13.31
N LEU A 42 8.10 -9.55 12.41
CA LEU A 42 8.25 -8.64 11.28
C LEU A 42 7.01 -8.68 10.38
N THR A 43 6.54 -9.87 10.05
CA THR A 43 5.34 -10.07 9.22
C THR A 43 4.09 -9.53 9.92
N ARG A 44 3.94 -9.81 11.22
CA ARG A 44 2.84 -9.30 12.04
C ARG A 44 2.80 -7.77 12.07
N ARG A 45 3.95 -7.13 12.31
CA ARG A 45 4.06 -5.66 12.32
C ARG A 45 3.80 -5.05 10.95
N LEU A 46 4.29 -5.68 9.90
CA LEU A 46 4.05 -5.23 8.53
C LEU A 46 2.56 -5.31 8.17
N GLY A 47 1.88 -6.39 8.58
CA GLY A 47 0.43 -6.53 8.42
C GLY A 47 -0.37 -5.51 9.23
N ALA A 48 0.05 -5.18 10.46
CA ALA A 48 -0.57 -4.10 11.23
C ALA A 48 -0.43 -2.75 10.54
N TRP A 49 0.79 -2.43 10.06
CA TRP A 49 1.04 -1.20 9.31
C TRP A 49 0.21 -1.09 8.03
N LEU A 50 -0.02 -2.20 7.31
CA LEU A 50 -0.89 -2.20 6.11
C LEU A 50 -2.37 -1.94 6.41
N ARG A 51 -2.84 -2.26 7.62
CA ARG A 51 -4.24 -2.01 8.02
C ARG A 51 -4.43 -0.58 8.51
N GLU A 52 -3.49 -0.07 9.29
CA GLU A 52 -3.60 1.24 9.94
C GLU A 52 -3.12 2.37 9.02
N ARG A 53 -2.11 2.11 8.18
CA ARG A 53 -1.50 3.05 7.23
C ARG A 53 -1.42 4.50 7.75
N PRO A 54 -0.67 4.75 8.84
CA PRO A 54 -0.58 6.07 9.44
C PRO A 54 -0.11 7.12 8.42
N GLY A 55 -0.83 8.23 8.32
CA GLY A 55 -0.64 9.30 7.32
C GLY A 55 -1.40 9.11 6.00
N ALA A 56 -2.09 7.98 5.83
CA ALA A 56 -2.90 7.67 4.65
C ALA A 56 -4.18 6.90 5.04
N GLU A 57 -4.81 7.32 6.14
CA GLU A 57 -6.00 6.71 6.74
C GLU A 57 -7.18 6.68 5.76
N HIS A 58 -7.19 7.62 4.81
CA HIS A 58 -8.21 7.80 3.80
C HIS A 58 -7.80 7.26 2.40
N GLY A 59 -6.63 6.62 2.32
CA GLY A 59 -5.99 6.21 1.08
C GLY A 59 -5.17 7.32 0.40
N ASP A 60 -4.52 6.98 -0.70
CA ASP A 60 -3.59 7.87 -1.44
C ASP A 60 -4.27 8.65 -2.57
N GLY A 61 -5.58 8.45 -2.74
CA GLY A 61 -6.35 9.08 -3.80
C GLY A 61 -6.71 10.52 -3.44
N VAL A 62 -6.59 11.43 -4.40
CA VAL A 62 -7.15 12.77 -4.27
C VAL A 62 -8.67 12.68 -4.24
N GLY A 63 -9.30 13.33 -3.27
CA GLY A 63 -10.76 13.46 -3.20
C GLY A 63 -11.34 13.26 -1.80
N ARG A 64 -12.65 13.01 -1.74
CA ARG A 64 -13.36 12.66 -0.51
C ARG A 64 -13.51 11.15 -0.43
N VAL A 65 -13.42 10.61 0.78
CA VAL A 65 -13.75 9.20 1.03
C VAL A 65 -15.24 8.99 0.76
N ILE A 66 -15.56 8.03 -0.11
CA ILE A 66 -16.94 7.63 -0.41
C ILE A 66 -17.09 6.18 0.04
N PRO A 67 -18.03 5.87 0.95
CA PRO A 67 -18.30 4.50 1.34
C PRO A 67 -18.77 3.66 0.15
N TRP A 68 -18.34 2.41 0.11
CA TRP A 68 -18.79 1.42 -0.87
C TRP A 68 -19.95 0.59 -0.27
N PRO A 69 -21.02 0.26 -1.03
CA PRO A 69 -21.24 0.56 -2.45
C PRO A 69 -21.59 2.03 -2.70
N ARG A 70 -21.11 2.57 -3.82
CA ARG A 70 -21.49 3.92 -4.26
C ARG A 70 -22.96 3.89 -4.69
N ARG A 71 -23.76 4.84 -4.18
CA ARG A 71 -25.11 5.12 -4.69
C ARG A 71 -25.04 5.96 -5.96
#